data_AF-A0A9Q9S7K7-F1
#
_entry.id   AF-A0A9Q9S7K7-F1
#
_cell.length_a   1.000
_cell.length_b   1.000
_cell.length_c   1.000
_cell.angle_alpha   90.00
_cell.angle_beta   90.00
_cell.angle_gamma   90.00
#
_symmetry.space_group_name_H-M   'P 1'
#
loop_
_entity.id
_entity.type
_entity.pdbx_description
1 polymer ?
#
loop_
_entity_poly.entity_id
_entity_poly.type
_entity_poly.pdbx_seq_one_letter_code
_entity_poly.pdbx_strand_id
1 'polypeptide(L)' 'MNTLDAVVTRVLDVRPYRHFWVVEVEALCYGDYSNTIIIRGSEKEARQVKPGDTVTI' A
#
# COMPACT_ATOMS: atom_id res chain seq x y z
N MET A 1 12.30 -15.50 2.84
CA MET A 1 11.39 -14.45 2.31
C MET A 1 12.24 -13.24 2.03
N ASN A 2 12.25 -12.75 0.79
CA ASN A 2 12.91 -11.48 0.46
C ASN A 2 11.88 -10.38 0.72
N THR A 3 12.23 -9.42 1.55
CA THR A 3 11.44 -8.23 1.82
C THR A 3 12.09 -7.05 1.12
N LEU A 4 11.31 -6.25 0.43
CA LEU A 4 11.81 -5.05 -0.24
C LEU A 4 11.10 -3.83 0.31
N ASP A 5 11.86 -2.81 0.67
CA ASP A 5 11.28 -1.53 1.04
C ASP A 5 10.95 -0.75 -0.23
N ALA A 6 9.71 -0.28 -0.30
CA ALA A 6 9.19 0.51 -1.41
C ALA A 6 8.50 1.76 -0.88
N VAL A 7 8.51 2.82 -1.68
CA VAL A 7 7.85 4.08 -1.34
C VAL A 7 6.54 4.17 -2.09
N VAL A 8 5.44 4.41 -1.39
CA VAL A 8 4.13 4.67 -2.02
C VAL A 8 4.22 5.96 -2.82
N THR A 9 3.94 5.89 -4.11
CA THR A 9 3.91 7.07 -5.01
C THR A 9 2.50 7.56 -5.22
N ARG A 10 1.52 6.65 -5.24
CA ARG A 10 0.10 6.98 -5.42
C ARG A 10 -0.81 5.95 -4.75
N VAL A 11 -1.90 6.41 -4.15
CA VAL A 11 -3.01 5.54 -3.72
C VAL A 11 -4.00 5.43 -4.88
N LEU A 12 -4.27 4.21 -5.34
CA LEU A 12 -5.12 3.90 -6.49
C LEU A 12 -6.56 3.63 -6.06
N ASP A 13 -6.74 2.85 -4.99
CA ASP A 13 -8.05 2.48 -4.47
C ASP A 13 -7.98 2.22 -2.95
N VAL A 14 -9.09 2.49 -2.26
CA VAL A 14 -9.28 2.15 -0.84
C VAL A 14 -10.67 1.57 -0.68
N ARG A 15 -10.73 0.25 -0.45
CA ARG A 15 -12.00 -0.47 -0.38
C ARG A 15 -12.07 -1.45 0.80
N PRO A 16 -13.27 -1.63 1.38
CA PRO A 16 -13.49 -2.70 2.34
C PRO A 16 -13.46 -4.07 1.63
N TYR A 17 -12.87 -5.06 2.28
CA TYR A 17 -12.89 -6.46 1.83
C TYR A 17 -13.06 -7.40 3.03
N ARG A 18 -14.26 -7.96 3.18
CA ARG A 18 -14.65 -8.81 4.31
C ARG A 18 -14.42 -8.09 5.65
N HIS A 19 -13.44 -8.53 6.43
CA HIS A 19 -13.11 -8.02 7.77
C HIS A 19 -11.85 -7.14 7.78
N PHE A 20 -11.32 -6.78 6.60
CA PHE A 20 -10.16 -5.91 6.46
C PHE A 20 -10.37 -4.90 5.33
N TRP A 21 -9.40 -4.01 5.17
CA TRP A 21 -9.37 -3.01 4.12
C TRP A 21 -8.21 -3.29 3.17
N VAL A 22 -8.48 -3.15 1.88
CA VAL A 22 -7.52 -3.25 0.80
C VAL A 22 -7.22 -1.85 0.31
N VAL A 23 -5.94 -1.49 0.36
CA VAL A 23 -5.42 -0.26 -0.22
C VAL A 23 -4.56 -0.68 -1.40
N GLU A 24 -5.01 -0.37 -2.61
CA GLU A 24 -4.20 -0.57 -3.81
C GLU A 24 -3.32 0.67 -4.02
N VAL A 25 -2.03 0.47 -4.16
CA VAL A 25 -1.04 1.54 -4.30
C VAL A 25 -0.10 1.27 -5.46
N GLU A 26 0.39 2.34 -6.07
CA GLU A 26 1.61 2.32 -6.85
C GLU A 26 2.79 2.55 -5.89
N ALA A 27 3.81 1.71 -5.97
CA ALA A 27 5.01 1.80 -5.15
C ALA A 27 6.27 1.77 -6.02
N LEU A 28 7.24 2.61 -5.66
CA LEU A 28 8.55 2.68 -6.28
C LEU A 28 9.56 1.88 -5.45
N CYS A 29 10.24 0.94 -6.09
CA CYS A 29 11.32 0.16 -5.48
C CYS A 29 12.47 0.02 -6.49
N TYR A 30 13.70 0.37 -6.09
CA TYR A 30 14.90 0.30 -6.93
C TYR A 30 14.79 0.96 -8.33
N GLY A 31 13.95 1.99 -8.48
CA GLY A 31 13.75 2.70 -9.75
C GLY A 31 12.61 2.17 -10.62
N ASP A 32 11.99 1.05 -10.22
CA ASP A 32 10.83 0.46 -10.89
C ASP A 32 9.54 0.69 -10.12
N TYR A 33 8.46 0.90 -10.87
CA TYR A 33 7.12 1.08 -10.33
C TYR A 33 6.34 -0.23 -10.40
N SER A 34 5.59 -0.52 -9.35
CA SER A 34 4.69 -1.67 -9.30
C SER A 34 3.41 -1.35 -8.55
N ASN A 35 2.30 -1.94 -8.99
CA ASN A 35 1.04 -1.88 -8.26
C ASN A 35 1.03 -3.00 -7.22
N THR A 36 0.74 -2.66 -5.97
CA THR A 36 0.70 -3.61 -4.87
C THR A 36 -0.49 -3.33 -3.95
N ILE A 37 -0.82 -4.33 -3.13
CA ILE A 37 -1.95 -4.30 -2.20
C ILE A 37 -1.41 -4.27 -0.77
N ILE A 38 -1.88 -3.29 -0.01
CA ILE A 38 -1.65 -3.18 1.42
C ILE A 38 -2.94 -3.55 2.15
N ILE A 39 -2.83 -4.44 3.14
CA ILE A 39 -3.94 -4.85 4.00
C ILE A 39 -3.90 -4.04 5.30
N ARG A 40 -5.06 -3.52 5.72
CA ARG A 40 -5.25 -2.82 7.00
C ARG A 40 -6.46 -3.35 7.76
N GLY A 41 -6.42 -3.29 9.08
CA GLY A 41 -7.46 -3.85 9.94
C GLY A 41 -8.69 -2.95 10.06
N SER A 42 -8.53 -1.65 9.82
CA SER A 42 -9.61 -0.67 9.92
C SER A 42 -9.60 0.32 8.77
N GLU A 43 -10.75 0.97 8.55
CA GLU A 43 -10.87 2.05 7.57
C GLU A 43 -9.93 3.21 7.90
N LYS A 44 -9.79 3.53 9.19
CA LYS A 44 -8.93 4.61 9.67
C LYS A 44 -7.48 4.37 9.26
N GLU A 45 -6.97 3.16 9.48
CA GLU A 45 -5.61 2.77 9.07
C GLU A 45 -5.45 2.76 7.55
N ALA A 46 -6.46 2.27 6.82
CA ALA A 46 -6.44 2.23 5.35
C ALA A 46 -6.32 3.63 4.75
N ARG A 47 -7.07 4.60 5.30
CA ARG A 47 -7.06 6.00 4.85
C ARG A 47 -5.85 6.81 5.33
N GLN A 48 -5.04 6.27 6.23
CA GLN A 48 -3.78 6.89 6.65
C GLN A 48 -2.64 6.65 5.65
N VAL A 49 -2.76 5.62 4.81
CA VAL A 49 -1.79 5.34 3.74
C VAL A 49 -1.79 6.50 2.75
N LYS A 50 -0.62 7.06 2.49
CA LYS A 50 -0.44 8.22 1.60
C LYS A 50 0.86 8.13 0.80
N PRO A 51 0.97 8.89 -0.29
CA PRO A 51 2.25 9.05 -0.99
C PRO A 51 3.37 9.50 -0.05
N GLY A 52 4.54 8.91 -0.20
CA GLY A 52 5.72 9.12 0.64
C GLY A 52 5.85 8.14 1.80
N ASP A 53 4.82 7.36 2.11
CA ASP A 53 4.94 6.29 3.10
C ASP A 53 5.85 5.18 2.59
N THR A 54 6.68 4.62 3.48
CA THR A 54 7.49 3.43 3.19
C THR A 54 6.72 2.18 3.58
N VAL A 55 6.68 1.21 2.69
CA VAL A 55 6.00 -0.08 2.87
C VAL A 55 6.95 -1.20 2.54
N THR A 56 6.84 -2.31 3.26
CA THR A 56 7.60 -3.52 2.99
C THR A 56 6.72 -4.47 2.18
N ILE A 57 7.22 -4.87 1.01
CA ILE A 57 6.56 -5.80 0.07
C ILE A 57 7.22 -7.18 0.17
#